data_AF-A0AAW4UR27-F1
#
_entry.id   AF-A0AAW4UR27-F1
#
_cell.length_a   1.000
_cell.length_b   1.000
_cell.length_c   1.000
_cell.angle_alpha   90.00
_cell.angle_beta   90.00
_cell.angle_gamma   90.00
#
_symmetry.space_group_name_H-M   'P 1'
#
loop_
_entity.id
_entity.type
_entity.pdbx_description
1 polymer ?
#
loop_
_entity_poly.entity_id
_entity_poly.type
_entity_poly.pdbx_seq_one_letter_code
_entity_poly.pdbx_strand_id
1 'polypeptide(L)'
;MKKYVSTIIFISIIVISVLMGVRQYKNDESLKSKENEPQTEVSWATPWGKANMKKVADLNETESYDTTKSFYEDYDDTGLETCILTGIFADSEEEAIKQVRETGHCRYAYLTEDGKCEIKLTEEQKCWWIDSAKKSIQRVLDEANQLDGCIFEVNDNFTDLNVQISKEKVSPDYFYTQVIQVIYCEEIIQLFSGEDEWSVHFVVKNINTGYELVNVNYPQEEWEISGETWDE
;
A
#
# COMPACT_ATOMS: atom_id res chain seq x y z
N MET A 1 14.25 -37.74 -1.40
CA MET A 1 14.23 -36.32 -1.01
C MET A 1 13.19 -35.61 -1.86
N LYS A 2 12.01 -35.36 -1.29
CA LYS A 2 10.92 -34.67 -1.99
C LYS A 2 11.22 -33.17 -1.98
N LYS A 3 11.32 -32.57 -3.17
CA LYS A 3 11.33 -31.12 -3.35
C LYS A 3 9.88 -30.65 -3.15
N TYR A 4 9.61 -29.94 -2.07
CA TYR A 4 8.38 -29.18 -1.96
C TYR A 4 8.58 -27.90 -2.76
N VAL A 5 7.87 -27.82 -3.88
CA VAL A 5 7.69 -26.61 -4.65
C VAL A 5 6.68 -25.79 -3.86
N SER A 6 7.14 -24.84 -3.05
CA SER A 6 6.24 -23.81 -2.51
C SER A 6 5.81 -22.95 -3.68
N THR A 7 4.53 -23.06 -4.04
CA THR A 7 3.87 -22.22 -5.02
C THR A 7 3.83 -20.80 -4.47
N ILE A 8 4.79 -19.96 -4.85
CA ILE A 8 4.75 -18.52 -4.63
C ILE A 8 3.64 -17.99 -5.56
N ILE A 9 2.48 -17.66 -5.00
CA ILE A 9 1.42 -16.95 -5.72
C ILE A 9 1.90 -15.51 -5.89
N PHE A 10 2.29 -15.16 -7.11
CA PHE A 10 2.60 -13.80 -7.53
C PHE A 10 1.32 -12.94 -7.45
N ILE A 11 1.19 -12.12 -6.40
CA ILE A 11 0.10 -11.15 -6.27
C ILE A 11 0.65 -9.77 -6.65
N SER A 12 0.59 -9.49 -7.95
CA SER A 12 0.68 -8.12 -8.46
C SER A 12 -0.64 -7.39 -8.15
N ILE A 13 -0.55 -6.10 -7.82
CA ILE A 13 -1.61 -5.14 -7.41
C ILE A 13 -1.65 -4.89 -5.89
N ILE A 14 -0.76 -4.03 -5.35
CA ILE A 14 -0.90 -3.58 -3.95
C ILE A 14 -0.92 -2.05 -3.75
N VAL A 15 -0.59 -1.22 -4.73
CA VAL A 15 -0.65 0.26 -4.51
C VAL A 15 -1.50 0.98 -5.56
N ILE A 16 -2.36 0.26 -6.28
CA ILE A 16 -3.25 0.93 -7.24
C ILE A 16 -4.31 1.74 -6.49
N SER A 17 -4.73 1.41 -5.27
CA SER A 17 -5.84 2.08 -4.57
C SER A 17 -5.47 3.39 -3.87
N VAL A 18 -4.30 3.47 -3.22
CA VAL A 18 -3.79 4.75 -2.68
C VAL A 18 -3.44 5.69 -3.83
N LEU A 19 -2.82 5.17 -4.91
CA LEU A 19 -2.57 5.93 -6.13
C LEU A 19 -3.84 6.22 -6.96
N MET A 20 -4.91 5.40 -6.87
CA MET A 20 -6.21 5.66 -7.51
C MET A 20 -7.00 6.73 -6.75
N GLY A 21 -6.93 6.78 -5.42
CA GLY A 21 -7.45 7.91 -4.65
C GLY A 21 -6.74 9.22 -5.03
N VAL A 22 -5.41 9.18 -5.20
CA VAL A 22 -4.61 10.33 -5.68
C VAL A 22 -4.88 10.65 -7.16
N ARG A 23 -5.08 9.66 -8.03
CA ARG A 23 -5.45 9.84 -9.45
C ARG A 23 -6.88 10.37 -9.62
N GLN A 24 -7.86 9.89 -8.85
CA GLN A 24 -9.24 10.40 -8.86
C GLN A 24 -9.27 11.85 -8.38
N TYR A 25 -8.55 12.18 -7.31
CA TYR A 25 -8.38 13.56 -6.83
C TYR A 25 -7.76 14.48 -7.90
N LYS A 26 -6.72 14.03 -8.60
CA LYS A 26 -6.09 14.79 -9.71
C LYS A 26 -6.94 14.87 -10.98
N ASN A 27 -7.81 13.88 -11.23
CA ASN A 27 -8.68 13.86 -12.41
C ASN A 27 -9.89 14.80 -12.27
N ASP A 28 -10.49 14.93 -11.08
CA ASP A 28 -11.63 15.85 -10.88
C ASP A 28 -11.24 17.33 -11.03
N GLU A 29 -10.00 17.68 -10.71
CA GLU A 29 -9.47 19.04 -10.87
C GLU A 29 -9.01 19.35 -12.31
N SER A 30 -8.55 18.33 -13.05
CA SER A 30 -8.02 18.47 -14.43
C SER A 30 -9.06 18.31 -15.54
N LEU A 31 -10.26 17.78 -15.24
CA LEU A 31 -11.37 17.64 -16.20
C LEU A 31 -11.94 18.97 -16.74
N LYS A 32 -11.38 20.12 -16.34
CA LYS A 32 -11.69 21.43 -16.95
C LYS A 32 -10.87 21.81 -18.18
N SER A 33 -9.91 21.02 -18.66
CA SER A 33 -9.25 21.37 -19.93
C SER A 33 -8.67 20.21 -20.75
N LYS A 34 -9.41 19.94 -21.83
CA LYS A 34 -9.00 19.55 -23.20
C LYS A 34 -8.27 18.23 -23.47
N GLU A 35 -8.99 17.46 -24.29
CA GLU A 35 -8.59 16.43 -25.25
C GLU A 35 -7.43 16.79 -26.21
N ASN A 36 -6.74 15.71 -26.60
CA ASN A 36 -6.08 15.40 -27.88
C ASN A 36 -4.74 16.07 -28.26
N GLU A 37 -3.64 15.31 -28.15
CA GLU A 37 -2.72 14.87 -29.23
C GLU A 37 -1.52 14.07 -28.66
N PRO A 38 -0.83 13.19 -29.45
CA PRO A 38 0.24 12.34 -28.94
C PRO A 38 1.54 13.14 -28.77
N GLN A 39 1.78 13.64 -27.58
CA GLN A 39 3.01 14.36 -27.22
C GLN A 39 4.02 13.36 -26.61
N THR A 40 5.27 13.39 -27.10
CA THR A 40 6.41 12.57 -26.63
C THR A 40 7.08 13.12 -25.37
N GLU A 41 6.77 14.35 -25.00
CA GLU A 41 7.06 14.94 -23.69
C GLU A 41 5.79 15.57 -23.15
N VAL A 42 5.45 15.25 -21.91
CA VAL A 42 4.29 15.83 -21.24
C VAL A 42 4.82 16.78 -20.18
N SER A 43 4.58 18.08 -20.39
CA SER A 43 4.87 19.12 -19.42
C SER A 43 3.55 19.62 -18.83
N TRP A 44 3.48 19.73 -17.51
CA TRP A 44 2.36 20.42 -16.86
C TRP A 44 2.87 21.36 -15.77
N ALA A 45 2.06 22.40 -15.54
CA ALA A 45 2.34 23.38 -14.51
C ALA A 45 1.96 22.80 -13.13
N THR A 46 2.89 22.87 -12.19
CA THR A 46 2.59 22.67 -10.76
C THR A 46 2.61 24.03 -10.05
N PRO A 47 2.04 24.16 -8.84
CA PRO A 47 2.12 25.40 -8.06
C PRO A 47 3.55 25.86 -7.71
N TRP A 48 4.57 25.01 -7.96
CA TRP A 48 5.97 25.25 -7.58
C TRP A 48 6.95 25.21 -8.78
N GLY A 49 6.44 25.12 -10.02
CA GLY A 49 7.27 25.15 -11.24
C GLY A 49 6.78 24.20 -12.34
N LYS A 50 7.43 24.25 -13.51
CA LYS A 50 7.17 23.30 -14.61
C LYS A 50 7.83 21.96 -14.30
N ALA A 51 7.02 20.91 -14.19
CA ALA A 51 7.51 19.54 -14.20
C ALA A 51 7.49 19.03 -15.64
N ASN A 52 8.60 18.44 -16.10
CA ASN A 52 8.70 17.80 -17.41
C ASN A 52 8.90 16.30 -17.19
N MET A 53 8.04 15.47 -17.78
CA MET A 53 8.28 14.03 -17.88
C MET A 53 8.59 13.66 -19.33
N LYS A 54 9.68 12.92 -19.54
CA LYS A 54 9.85 12.13 -20.76
C LYS A 54 8.91 10.94 -20.71
N LYS A 55 8.18 10.70 -21.80
CA LYS A 55 7.42 9.46 -21.96
C LYS A 55 8.41 8.30 -21.99
N VAL A 56 8.13 7.23 -21.25
CA VAL A 56 8.93 5.99 -21.22
C VAL A 56 8.79 5.29 -22.58
N ALA A 57 9.54 5.77 -23.56
CA ALA A 57 9.95 5.04 -24.74
C ALA A 57 11.46 5.31 -24.81
N ASP A 58 12.25 4.24 -24.68
CA ASP A 58 13.73 4.22 -24.58
C ASP A 58 14.30 4.21 -23.15
N LEU A 59 13.67 3.48 -22.20
CA LEU A 59 14.46 2.86 -21.13
C LEU A 59 15.02 1.55 -21.70
N ASN A 60 16.33 1.49 -21.91
CA ASN A 60 17.02 0.21 -22.01
C ASN A 60 16.66 -0.58 -20.74
N GLU A 61 16.12 -1.80 -20.88
CA GLU A 61 15.69 -2.70 -19.80
C GLU A 61 16.85 -3.21 -18.91
N THR A 62 17.91 -2.42 -18.70
CA THR A 62 19.17 -2.86 -18.05
C THR A 62 19.75 -1.88 -17.03
N GLU A 63 19.18 -0.68 -16.84
CA GLU A 63 19.58 0.20 -15.73
C GLU A 63 18.68 -0.05 -14.52
N SER A 64 19.24 -0.66 -13.48
CA SER A 64 18.58 -0.84 -12.17
C SER A 64 18.34 0.53 -11.53
N TYR A 65 17.12 0.76 -11.02
CA TYR A 65 16.76 2.00 -10.35
C TYR A 65 17.45 2.09 -8.98
N ASP A 66 18.13 3.22 -8.69
CA ASP A 66 18.81 3.41 -7.40
C ASP A 66 17.78 3.58 -6.26
N THR A 67 17.61 2.52 -5.49
CA THR A 67 16.70 2.44 -4.34
C THR A 67 17.32 3.00 -3.05
N THR A 68 18.61 3.35 -3.07
CA THR A 68 19.37 3.70 -1.88
C THR A 68 19.36 5.21 -1.63
N LYS A 69 19.99 5.62 -0.53
CA LYS A 69 20.18 7.03 -0.17
C LYS A 69 21.02 7.81 -1.21
N SER A 70 21.89 7.15 -1.98
CA SER A 70 22.72 7.83 -2.99
C SER A 70 21.92 8.39 -4.17
N PHE A 71 20.65 8.01 -4.31
CA PHE A 71 19.73 8.60 -5.27
C PHE A 71 19.60 10.12 -5.11
N TYR A 72 19.88 10.65 -3.91
CA TYR A 72 19.76 12.07 -3.59
C TYR A 72 21.14 12.73 -3.46
N GLU A 73 21.53 13.51 -4.48
CA GLU A 73 22.80 14.26 -4.48
C GLU A 73 22.83 15.35 -3.39
N ASP A 74 21.70 16.03 -3.18
CA ASP A 74 21.53 17.12 -2.20
C ASP A 74 20.73 16.65 -0.97
N TYR A 75 21.21 15.59 -0.33
CA TYR A 75 20.58 15.05 0.88
C TYR A 75 20.80 15.99 2.08
N ASP A 76 19.71 16.51 2.64
CA ASP A 76 19.68 17.27 3.89
C ASP A 76 18.35 16.99 4.61
N ASP A 77 18.41 16.21 5.68
CA ASP A 77 17.25 15.84 6.49
C ASP A 77 17.00 16.78 7.68
N THR A 78 17.69 17.93 7.72
CA THR A 78 17.49 18.93 8.78
C THR A 78 16.03 19.39 8.85
N GLY A 79 15.39 19.15 10.00
CA GLY A 79 14.00 19.55 10.24
C GLY A 79 12.95 18.61 9.62
N LEU A 80 13.38 17.44 9.12
CA LEU A 80 12.49 16.37 8.70
C LEU A 80 12.34 15.32 9.79
N GLU A 81 11.20 14.67 9.78
CA GLU A 81 10.95 13.47 10.58
C GLU A 81 11.33 12.22 9.82
N THR A 82 11.56 11.14 10.56
CA THR A 82 11.89 9.82 10.01
C THR A 82 10.78 8.85 10.36
N CYS A 83 10.16 8.27 9.35
CA CYS A 83 9.23 7.16 9.49
C CYS A 83 9.80 5.95 8.75
N ILE A 84 9.50 4.74 9.21
CA ILE A 84 9.96 3.51 8.58
C ILE A 84 8.74 2.69 8.20
N LEU A 85 8.68 2.21 6.96
CA LEU A 85 7.74 1.16 6.58
C LEU A 85 8.49 -0.16 6.58
N THR A 86 7.95 -1.12 7.30
CA THR A 86 8.50 -2.47 7.46
C THR A 86 7.87 -3.45 6.48
N GLY A 87 6.60 -3.24 6.12
CA GLY A 87 5.91 -3.94 5.05
C GLY A 87 6.14 -3.23 3.70
N ILE A 88 6.84 -3.91 2.78
CA ILE A 88 6.97 -3.46 1.40
C ILE A 88 6.15 -4.40 0.52
N PHE A 89 4.94 -3.98 0.18
CA PHE A 89 4.01 -4.78 -0.59
C PHE A 89 4.00 -4.34 -2.07
N ALA A 90 4.96 -4.82 -2.85
CA ALA A 90 5.01 -4.64 -4.31
C ALA A 90 5.71 -5.84 -4.99
N ASP A 91 5.70 -5.85 -6.32
CA ASP A 91 6.36 -6.89 -7.13
C ASP A 91 7.88 -6.97 -6.89
N SER A 92 8.48 -5.88 -6.43
CA SER A 92 9.86 -5.80 -5.96
C SER A 92 10.04 -4.62 -5.01
N GLU A 93 11.10 -4.66 -4.21
CA GLU A 93 11.48 -3.52 -3.35
C GLU A 93 11.74 -2.24 -4.19
N GLU A 94 12.29 -2.42 -5.41
CA GLU A 94 12.52 -1.35 -6.38
C GLU A 94 11.22 -0.65 -6.79
N GLU A 95 10.19 -1.42 -7.12
CA GLU A 95 8.92 -0.87 -7.56
C GLU A 95 8.17 -0.22 -6.38
N ALA A 96 8.27 -0.77 -5.18
CA ALA A 96 7.70 -0.12 -4.01
C ALA A 96 8.34 1.22 -3.69
N ILE A 97 9.68 1.31 -3.71
CA ILE A 97 10.35 2.57 -3.38
C ILE A 97 10.04 3.65 -4.43
N LYS A 98 9.93 3.25 -5.70
CA LYS A 98 9.50 4.12 -6.78
C LYS A 98 8.09 4.64 -6.52
N GLN A 99 7.16 3.77 -6.13
CA GLN A 99 5.78 4.17 -5.81
C GLN A 99 5.71 5.13 -4.62
N VAL A 100 6.48 4.88 -3.55
CA VAL A 100 6.58 5.80 -2.40
C VAL A 100 7.06 7.19 -2.86
N ARG A 101 8.11 7.24 -3.68
CA ARG A 101 8.66 8.49 -4.23
C ARG A 101 7.66 9.20 -5.17
N GLU A 102 6.93 8.45 -5.99
CA GLU A 102 5.92 8.96 -6.92
C GLU A 102 4.68 9.55 -6.21
N THR A 103 4.46 9.26 -4.93
CA THR A 103 3.42 9.94 -4.14
C THR A 103 3.63 11.46 -4.12
N GLY A 104 4.89 11.91 -4.10
CA GLY A 104 5.25 13.32 -3.88
C GLY A 104 5.02 13.79 -2.43
N HIS A 105 4.70 12.88 -1.51
CA HIS A 105 4.41 13.16 -0.10
C HIS A 105 5.53 12.69 0.84
N CYS A 106 6.77 12.69 0.35
CA CYS A 106 7.98 12.57 1.13
C CYS A 106 9.09 13.40 0.49
N ARG A 107 10.08 13.83 1.28
CA ARG A 107 11.27 14.50 0.76
C ARG A 107 12.30 13.48 0.28
N TYR A 108 12.53 12.44 1.08
CA TYR A 108 13.44 11.34 0.76
C TYR A 108 12.75 10.02 1.10
N ALA A 109 12.98 9.01 0.28
CA ALA A 109 12.64 7.63 0.60
C ALA A 109 13.73 6.73 0.04
N TYR A 110 14.21 5.76 0.82
CA TYR A 110 15.19 4.78 0.36
C TYR A 110 15.08 3.48 1.15
N LEU A 111 15.59 2.41 0.55
CA LEU A 111 15.71 1.13 1.24
C LEU A 111 16.88 1.13 2.21
N THR A 112 16.65 0.54 3.38
CA THR A 112 17.68 0.21 4.36
C THR A 112 18.31 -1.15 4.04
N GLU A 113 19.44 -1.47 4.68
CA GLU A 113 20.11 -2.77 4.48
C GLU A 113 19.25 -3.98 4.89
N ASP A 114 18.28 -3.78 5.79
CA ASP A 114 17.32 -4.80 6.24
C ASP A 114 16.01 -4.83 5.42
N GLY A 115 15.98 -4.16 4.27
CA GLY A 115 14.86 -4.23 3.31
C GLY A 115 13.64 -3.39 3.69
N LYS A 116 13.76 -2.50 4.68
CA LYS A 116 12.70 -1.56 5.07
C LYS A 116 12.80 -0.27 4.25
N CYS A 117 11.72 0.48 4.19
CA CYS A 117 11.70 1.79 3.53
C CYS A 117 11.79 2.89 4.59
N GLU A 118 12.93 3.58 4.64
CA GLU A 118 13.08 4.78 5.46
C GLU A 118 12.60 6.01 4.68
N ILE A 119 11.70 6.77 5.29
CA ILE A 119 11.04 7.92 4.68
C ILE A 119 11.34 9.15 5.53
N LYS A 120 11.87 10.19 4.87
CA LYS A 120 12.04 11.52 5.45
C LYS A 120 10.96 12.45 4.93
N LEU A 121 10.26 13.11 5.84
CA LEU A 121 9.07 13.90 5.52
C LEU A 121 8.88 15.07 6.49
N THR A 122 8.09 16.06 6.07
CA THR A 122 7.63 17.14 6.97
C THR A 122 6.41 16.67 7.78
N GLU A 123 6.10 17.37 8.88
CA GLU A 123 4.88 17.13 9.65
C GLU A 123 3.61 17.15 8.78
N GLU A 124 3.52 18.08 7.82
CA GLU A 124 2.38 18.17 6.89
C GLU A 124 2.28 16.93 5.99
N GLN A 125 3.41 16.44 5.49
CA GLN A 125 3.47 15.20 4.70
C GLN A 125 3.11 13.98 5.56
N LYS A 126 3.53 13.93 6.83
CA LYS A 126 3.16 12.87 7.77
C LYS A 126 1.64 12.78 7.95
N CYS A 127 1.01 13.92 8.23
CA CYS A 127 -0.44 14.02 8.36
C CYS A 127 -1.16 13.55 7.09
N TRP A 128 -0.63 13.89 5.92
CA TRP A 128 -1.18 13.42 4.65
C TRP A 128 -1.17 11.90 4.51
N TRP A 129 -0.06 11.23 4.91
CA TRP A 129 0.04 9.77 4.88
C TRP A 129 -1.01 9.12 5.79
N ILE A 130 -1.12 9.60 7.03
CA ILE A 130 -2.09 9.10 8.01
C ILE A 130 -3.53 9.29 7.51
N ASP A 131 -3.87 10.49 7.01
CA ASP A 131 -5.21 10.78 6.50
C ASP A 131 -5.54 9.96 5.24
N SER A 132 -4.56 9.71 4.38
CA SER A 132 -4.73 8.91 3.17
C SER A 132 -4.89 7.43 3.48
N ALA A 133 -4.16 6.92 4.48
CA ALA A 133 -4.34 5.57 4.99
C ALA A 133 -5.75 5.39 5.58
N LYS A 134 -6.21 6.30 6.43
CA LYS A 134 -7.57 6.27 7.00
C LYS A 134 -8.66 6.29 5.94
N LYS A 135 -8.54 7.16 4.93
CA LYS A 135 -9.48 7.19 3.78
C LYS A 135 -9.45 5.90 2.97
N SER A 136 -8.27 5.30 2.80
CA SER A 136 -8.12 4.05 2.08
C SER A 136 -8.77 2.89 2.81
N ILE A 137 -8.63 2.81 4.14
CA ILE A 137 -9.36 1.86 4.99
C ILE A 137 -10.86 2.06 4.82
N GLN A 138 -11.37 3.29 5.01
CA GLN A 138 -12.80 3.56 4.90
C GLN A 138 -13.36 3.12 3.54
N ARG A 139 -12.64 3.39 2.44
CA ARG A 139 -13.05 2.96 1.10
C ARG A 139 -13.13 1.44 0.98
N VAL A 140 -12.16 0.71 1.54
CA VAL A 140 -12.19 -0.77 1.55
C VAL A 140 -13.39 -1.27 2.34
N LEU A 141 -13.64 -0.72 3.53
CA LEU A 141 -14.78 -1.08 4.36
C LEU A 141 -16.10 -0.81 3.61
N ASP A 142 -16.25 0.35 2.99
CA ASP A 142 -17.43 0.72 2.22
C ASP A 142 -17.66 -0.20 1.02
N GLU A 143 -16.60 -0.55 0.28
CA GLU A 143 -16.66 -1.45 -0.88
C GLU A 143 -16.94 -2.90 -0.47
N ALA A 144 -16.21 -3.41 0.53
CA ALA A 144 -16.32 -4.80 1.00
C ALA A 144 -17.67 -5.05 1.68
N ASN A 145 -18.15 -4.13 2.52
CA ASN A 145 -19.41 -4.31 3.26
C ASN A 145 -20.65 -4.15 2.37
N GLN A 146 -20.50 -3.66 1.13
CA GLN A 146 -21.55 -3.69 0.12
C GLN A 146 -21.64 -5.03 -0.59
N LEU A 147 -20.60 -5.88 -0.52
CA LEU A 147 -20.61 -7.21 -1.11
C LEU A 147 -21.35 -8.19 -0.19
N ASP A 148 -22.24 -8.97 -0.79
CA ASP A 148 -22.89 -10.06 -0.08
C ASP A 148 -21.85 -11.13 0.30
N GLY A 149 -21.78 -11.50 1.58
CA GLY A 149 -20.84 -12.49 2.09
C GLY A 149 -19.49 -11.94 2.55
N CYS A 150 -19.37 -10.64 2.79
CA CYS A 150 -18.16 -10.01 3.28
C CYS A 150 -18.48 -8.94 4.32
N ILE A 151 -17.80 -8.94 5.47
CA ILE A 151 -17.89 -7.89 6.48
C ILE A 151 -16.48 -7.60 6.98
N PHE A 152 -16.02 -6.36 6.82
CA PHE A 152 -14.77 -5.83 7.34
C PHE A 152 -15.08 -4.81 8.44
N GLU A 153 -14.40 -4.97 9.58
CA GLU A 153 -14.49 -4.08 10.73
C GLU A 153 -13.08 -3.79 11.23
N VAL A 154 -12.75 -2.50 11.35
CA VAL A 154 -11.49 -2.00 11.91
C VAL A 154 -11.83 -1.19 13.16
N ASN A 155 -11.06 -1.35 14.23
CA ASN A 155 -11.29 -0.56 15.45
C ASN A 155 -10.78 0.89 15.29
N ASP A 156 -11.23 1.79 16.17
CA ASP A 156 -10.89 3.21 16.11
C ASP A 156 -9.38 3.50 16.25
N ASN A 157 -8.63 2.57 16.85
CA ASN A 157 -7.20 2.69 17.09
C ASN A 157 -6.34 2.03 16.00
N PHE A 158 -6.96 1.40 14.99
CA PHE A 158 -6.25 0.73 13.87
C PHE A 158 -5.32 -0.40 14.33
N THR A 159 -5.71 -1.14 15.37
CA THR A 159 -4.98 -2.28 15.95
C THR A 159 -5.73 -3.61 15.85
N ASP A 160 -7.00 -3.59 15.43
CA ASP A 160 -7.82 -4.78 15.28
C ASP A 160 -8.51 -4.76 13.91
N LEU A 161 -8.28 -5.81 13.12
CA LEU A 161 -8.99 -6.08 11.87
C LEU A 161 -9.81 -7.37 12.02
N ASN A 162 -11.13 -7.23 12.02
CA ASN A 162 -12.07 -8.34 12.06
C ASN A 162 -12.74 -8.49 10.70
N VAL A 163 -12.67 -9.70 10.13
CA VAL A 163 -13.27 -9.99 8.83
C VAL A 163 -14.19 -11.21 8.94
N GLN A 164 -15.39 -11.12 8.38
CA GLN A 164 -16.27 -12.26 8.14
C GLN A 164 -16.44 -12.46 6.64
N ILE A 165 -16.22 -13.69 6.16
CA ILE A 165 -16.25 -13.99 4.72
C ILE A 165 -17.05 -15.25 4.39
N SER A 166 -17.57 -15.29 3.16
CA SER A 166 -18.11 -16.47 2.50
C SER A 166 -17.31 -16.76 1.23
N LYS A 167 -16.63 -17.92 1.16
CA LYS A 167 -15.95 -18.39 -0.08
C LYS A 167 -16.88 -18.51 -1.28
N GLU A 168 -18.17 -18.76 -1.04
CA GLU A 168 -19.12 -18.97 -2.13
C GLU A 168 -19.41 -17.66 -2.86
N LYS A 169 -19.17 -16.52 -2.21
CA LYS A 169 -19.53 -15.19 -2.70
C LYS A 169 -18.34 -14.28 -2.93
N VAL A 170 -17.25 -14.49 -2.19
CA VAL A 170 -16.04 -13.67 -2.24
C VAL A 170 -14.87 -14.51 -2.74
N SER A 171 -14.19 -14.04 -3.79
CA SER A 171 -12.99 -14.72 -4.29
C SER A 171 -11.83 -14.57 -3.30
N PRO A 172 -10.97 -15.59 -3.16
CA PRO A 172 -9.76 -15.50 -2.34
C PRO A 172 -8.89 -14.29 -2.72
N ASP A 173 -8.63 -14.08 -4.01
CA ASP A 173 -7.79 -12.98 -4.49
C ASP A 173 -8.30 -11.60 -4.06
N TYR A 174 -9.62 -11.39 -4.14
CA TYR A 174 -10.24 -10.14 -3.68
C TYR A 174 -10.05 -9.97 -2.19
N PHE A 175 -10.34 -11.00 -1.40
CA PHE A 175 -10.20 -11.00 0.05
C PHE A 175 -8.75 -10.68 0.47
N TYR A 176 -7.77 -11.41 -0.06
CA TYR A 176 -6.35 -11.20 0.24
C TYR A 176 -5.92 -9.77 -0.10
N THR A 177 -6.34 -9.26 -1.26
CA THR A 177 -6.03 -7.88 -1.68
C THR A 177 -6.59 -6.85 -0.68
N GLN A 178 -7.84 -6.99 -0.25
CA GLN A 178 -8.44 -6.04 0.70
C GLN A 178 -7.77 -6.10 2.08
N VAL A 179 -7.52 -7.30 2.60
CA VAL A 179 -6.85 -7.50 3.90
C VAL A 179 -5.47 -6.87 3.91
N ILE A 180 -4.62 -7.19 2.93
CA ILE A 180 -3.26 -6.64 2.87
C ILE A 180 -3.30 -5.12 2.72
N GLN A 181 -4.25 -4.58 1.94
CA GLN A 181 -4.39 -3.13 1.83
C GLN A 181 -4.76 -2.47 3.17
N VAL A 182 -5.66 -3.06 3.95
CA VAL A 182 -6.06 -2.52 5.27
C VAL A 182 -4.89 -2.62 6.25
N ILE A 183 -4.27 -3.79 6.38
CA ILE A 183 -3.13 -4.01 7.29
C ILE A 183 -1.98 -3.05 6.97
N TYR A 184 -1.66 -2.82 5.69
CA TYR A 184 -0.63 -1.85 5.31
C TYR A 184 -1.01 -0.41 5.69
N CYS A 185 -2.29 -0.05 5.60
CA CYS A 185 -2.76 1.25 6.07
C CYS A 185 -2.69 1.37 7.59
N GLU A 186 -2.98 0.30 8.33
CA GLU A 186 -2.86 0.25 9.79
C GLU A 186 -1.39 0.39 10.23
N GLU A 187 -0.46 -0.28 9.54
CA GLU A 187 0.99 -0.09 9.73
C GLU A 187 1.38 1.39 9.57
N ILE A 188 0.99 2.01 8.45
CA ILE A 188 1.28 3.44 8.20
C ILE A 188 0.74 4.29 9.35
N ILE A 189 -0.51 4.09 9.77
CA ILE A 189 -1.13 4.89 10.81
C ILE A 189 -0.38 4.74 12.14
N GLN A 190 -0.04 3.52 12.55
CA GLN A 190 0.66 3.26 13.82
C GLN A 190 2.06 3.89 13.80
N LEU A 191 2.90 3.54 12.80
CA LEU A 191 4.29 3.98 12.74
C LEU A 191 4.42 5.50 12.51
N PHE A 192 3.54 6.10 11.70
CA PHE A 192 3.61 7.54 11.44
C PHE A 192 2.97 8.37 12.56
N SER A 193 2.18 7.74 13.44
CA SER A 193 1.69 8.38 14.67
C SER A 193 2.72 8.36 15.81
N GLY A 194 3.88 7.72 15.60
CA GLY A 194 5.01 7.73 16.53
C GLY A 194 5.21 6.44 17.32
N GLU A 195 4.52 5.34 16.97
CA GLU A 195 4.80 4.04 17.55
C GLU A 195 6.12 3.47 16.99
N ASP A 196 6.96 2.90 17.85
CA ASP A 196 8.25 2.30 17.45
C ASP A 196 8.06 0.94 16.74
N GLU A 197 7.00 0.22 17.13
CA GLU A 197 6.59 -1.07 16.58
C GLU A 197 5.11 -1.03 16.26
N TRP A 198 4.65 -1.91 15.36
CA TRP A 198 3.24 -2.01 15.00
C TRP A 198 2.76 -3.45 15.10
N SER A 199 1.45 -3.60 15.33
CA SER A 199 0.79 -4.89 15.34
C SER A 199 -0.70 -4.73 15.05
N VAL A 200 -1.25 -5.68 14.32
CA VAL A 200 -2.69 -5.80 14.06
C VAL A 200 -3.14 -7.17 14.53
N HIS A 201 -4.06 -7.18 15.48
CA HIS A 201 -4.81 -8.37 15.84
C HIS A 201 -5.81 -8.67 14.72
N PHE A 202 -5.50 -9.68 13.92
CA PHE A 202 -6.21 -10.02 12.70
C PHE A 202 -7.02 -11.31 12.89
N VAL A 203 -8.34 -11.17 12.77
CA VAL A 203 -9.30 -12.26 12.96
C VAL A 203 -10.15 -12.41 11.71
N VAL A 204 -10.27 -13.64 11.22
CA VAL A 204 -11.13 -13.99 10.09
C VAL A 204 -12.07 -15.10 10.50
N LYS A 205 -13.36 -14.94 10.19
CA LYS A 205 -14.39 -15.94 10.46
C LYS A 205 -15.20 -16.29 9.22
N ASN A 206 -15.66 -17.53 9.15
CA ASN A 206 -16.68 -17.92 8.19
C ASN A 206 -18.01 -17.25 8.59
N ILE A 207 -18.60 -16.47 7.68
CA ILE A 207 -19.82 -15.70 7.95
C ILE A 207 -21.05 -16.58 8.21
N ASN A 208 -21.06 -17.82 7.69
CA ASN A 208 -22.20 -18.72 7.81
C ASN A 208 -22.13 -19.57 9.09
N THR A 209 -20.93 -20.02 9.47
CA THR A 209 -20.72 -20.94 10.60
C THR A 209 -20.22 -20.24 11.85
N GLY A 210 -19.63 -19.04 11.71
CA GLY A 210 -18.92 -18.33 12.76
C GLY A 210 -17.57 -18.96 13.14
N TYR A 211 -17.14 -20.00 12.40
CA TYR A 211 -15.88 -20.68 12.65
C TYR A 211 -14.70 -19.76 12.37
N GLU A 212 -13.67 -19.85 13.21
CA GLU A 212 -12.48 -19.02 13.14
C GLU A 212 -11.46 -19.61 12.18
N LEU A 213 -11.16 -18.85 11.12
CA LEU A 213 -10.23 -19.22 10.06
C LEU A 213 -8.82 -18.69 10.33
N VAL A 214 -8.73 -17.51 10.92
CA VAL A 214 -7.49 -16.82 11.29
C VAL A 214 -7.71 -16.11 12.61
N ASN A 215 -6.69 -16.13 13.48
CA ASN A 215 -6.61 -15.35 14.70
C ASN A 215 -5.14 -15.23 15.11
N VAL A 216 -4.53 -14.11 14.74
CA VAL A 216 -3.09 -13.88 14.87
C VAL A 216 -2.80 -12.42 15.19
N ASN A 217 -1.61 -12.13 15.72
CA ASN A 217 -1.05 -10.78 15.75
C ASN A 217 -0.04 -10.62 14.61
N TYR A 218 -0.41 -9.89 13.56
CA TYR A 218 0.46 -9.64 12.42
C TYR A 218 1.30 -8.37 12.66
N PRO A 219 2.59 -8.31 12.27
CA PRO A 219 3.37 -9.33 11.53
C PRO A 219 4.10 -10.36 12.40
N GLN A 220 3.88 -10.37 13.72
CA GLN A 220 4.59 -11.27 14.65
C GLN A 220 4.25 -12.75 14.42
N GLU A 221 3.06 -13.02 13.90
CA GLU A 221 2.53 -14.34 13.59
C GLU A 221 2.13 -14.43 12.11
N GLU A 222 2.52 -15.52 11.45
CA GLU A 222 2.14 -15.80 10.06
C GLU A 222 0.68 -16.26 9.99
N TRP A 223 0.02 -15.96 8.87
CA TRP A 223 -1.33 -16.44 8.59
C TRP A 223 -1.45 -16.94 7.16
N GLU A 224 -2.29 -17.95 6.98
CA GLU A 224 -2.67 -18.52 5.69
C GLU A 224 -4.11 -19.01 5.82
N ILE A 225 -4.94 -18.73 4.83
CA ILE A 225 -6.22 -19.44 4.68
C ILE A 225 -6.04 -20.46 3.57
N SER A 226 -5.78 -21.70 3.96
CA SER A 226 -5.69 -22.83 3.05
C SER A 226 -7.06 -23.18 2.47
N GLY A 227 -7.08 -23.84 1.32
CA GLY A 227 -8.33 -24.34 0.73
C GLY A 227 -9.09 -25.33 1.62
N GLU A 228 -8.41 -26.05 2.52
CA GLU A 228 -9.04 -26.97 3.47
C GLU A 228 -9.70 -26.22 4.63
N THR A 229 -9.03 -25.21 5.19
CA THR A 229 -9.58 -24.38 6.27
C THR A 229 -10.74 -23.49 5.82
N TRP A 230 -10.77 -23.08 4.54
CA TRP A 230 -11.86 -22.25 4.01
C TRP A 230 -13.22 -22.99 3.95
N ASP A 231 -13.21 -24.32 4.03
CA ASP A 231 -14.39 -25.17 3.94
C ASP A 231 -15.11 -25.42 5.27
N GLU A 232 -14.52 -24.99 6.40
CA GLU A 232 -15.06 -25.07 7.77
C GLU A 232 -15.96 -23.87 8.15
#